data_AF-A0A1E4NA99-F1
#
_entry.id   AF-A0A1E4NA99-F1
#
_cell.length_a   1.000
_cell.length_b   1.000
_cell.length_c   1.000
_cell.angle_alpha   90.00
_cell.angle_beta   90.00
_cell.angle_gamma   90.00
#
_symmetry.space_group_name_H-M   'P 1'
#
loop_
_entity.id
_entity.type
_entity.pdbx_description
1 polymer ?
#
loop_
_entity_poly.entity_id
_entity_poly.type
_entity_poly.pdbx_seq_one_letter_code
_entity_poly.pdbx_strand_id
1 'polypeptide(L)'
;MDRETLNEMVKLKFGARKAGGPEIDLAKLAADADYADAMLRAVENLPDETLVLLAMTLRDKFGLLAARPVSAAEAVSAEPAPAARYMLGARS
;
A
#
# COMPACT_ATOMS: atom_id res chain seq x y z
N MET A 1 -4.15 19.05 -13.12
CA MET A 1 -5.27 18.14 -12.79
C MET A 1 -6.52 18.65 -13.47
N ASP A 2 -7.26 17.77 -14.14
CA ASP A 2 -8.46 18.09 -14.91
C ASP A 2 -9.75 17.87 -14.09
N ARG A 3 -10.88 18.31 -14.64
CA ARG A 3 -12.20 18.25 -13.98
C ARG A 3 -12.69 16.81 -13.76
N GLU A 4 -12.36 15.90 -14.65
CA GLU A 4 -12.79 14.50 -14.55
C GLU A 4 -12.13 13.83 -13.35
N THR A 5 -10.80 13.98 -13.22
CA THR A 5 -10.04 13.47 -12.08
C THR A 5 -10.55 14.06 -10.76
N LEU A 6 -10.94 15.34 -10.72
CA LEU A 6 -11.53 15.94 -9.52
C LEU A 6 -12.87 15.29 -9.15
N ASN A 7 -13.73 15.04 -10.13
CA ASN A 7 -15.02 14.38 -9.88
C ASN A 7 -14.83 12.97 -9.35
N GLU A 8 -13.84 12.23 -9.85
CA GLU A 8 -13.50 10.89 -9.37
C GLU A 8 -13.00 10.91 -7.93
N MET A 9 -12.11 11.84 -7.58
CA MET A 9 -11.64 12.01 -6.21
C MET A 9 -12.80 12.32 -5.25
N VAL A 10 -13.74 13.16 -5.66
CA VAL A 10 -14.94 13.46 -4.87
C VAL A 10 -15.82 12.22 -4.70
N LYS A 11 -16.06 11.47 -5.78
CA LYS A 11 -16.82 10.20 -5.73
C LYS A 11 -16.15 9.20 -4.78
N LEU A 12 -14.82 9.09 -4.83
CA LEU A 12 -14.04 8.22 -3.95
C LEU A 12 -14.23 8.61 -2.49
N LYS A 13 -14.09 9.90 -2.15
CA LYS A 13 -14.30 10.40 -0.79
C LYS A 13 -15.68 10.04 -0.23
N PHE A 14 -16.73 10.31 -0.99
CA PHE A 14 -18.09 10.04 -0.53
C PHE A 14 -18.41 8.55 -0.47
N GLY A 15 -17.98 7.78 -1.47
CA GLY A 15 -18.17 6.34 -1.49
C GLY A 15 -17.42 5.65 -0.36
N ALA A 16 -16.15 5.99 -0.13
CA ALA A 16 -15.35 5.47 0.98
C ALA A 16 -16.03 5.73 2.33
N ARG A 17 -16.47 6.97 2.59
CA ARG A 17 -17.20 7.31 3.82
C ARG A 17 -18.49 6.49 3.99
N LYS A 18 -19.25 6.29 2.90
CA LYS A 18 -20.50 5.51 2.93
C LYS A 18 -20.24 4.03 3.22
N ALA A 19 -19.13 3.50 2.74
CA ALA A 19 -18.68 2.12 2.99
C ALA A 19 -17.98 1.93 4.35
N GLY A 20 -17.93 2.96 5.21
CA GLY A 20 -17.24 2.89 6.50
C GLY A 20 -15.70 2.94 6.41
N GLY A 21 -15.19 3.38 5.25
CA GLY A 21 -13.77 3.57 4.99
C GLY A 21 -13.19 4.88 5.56
N PRO A 22 -11.93 5.20 5.21
CA PRO A 22 -11.22 6.35 5.76
C PRO A 22 -11.82 7.68 5.31
N GLU A 23 -11.63 8.72 6.12
CA GLU A 23 -11.91 10.08 5.71
C GLU A 23 -10.78 10.61 4.81
N ILE A 24 -11.14 11.01 3.61
CA ILE A 24 -10.18 11.44 2.58
C ILE A 24 -10.15 12.98 2.50
N ASP A 25 -8.95 13.53 2.66
CA ASP A 25 -8.64 14.93 2.37
C ASP A 25 -8.25 15.05 0.89
N LEU A 26 -9.07 15.77 0.11
CA LEU A 26 -8.88 15.90 -1.33
C LEU A 26 -7.65 16.74 -1.69
N ALA A 27 -7.28 17.73 -0.86
CA ALA A 27 -6.12 18.56 -1.12
C ALA A 27 -4.84 17.75 -0.95
N LYS A 28 -4.76 16.94 0.12
CA LYS A 28 -3.64 16.02 0.35
C LYS A 28 -3.60 14.90 -0.70
N LEU A 29 -4.75 14.34 -1.05
CA LEU A 29 -4.83 13.31 -2.10
C LEU A 29 -4.26 13.78 -3.44
N ALA A 30 -4.41 15.08 -3.77
CA ALA A 30 -3.88 15.64 -5.01
C ALA A 30 -2.39 16.06 -4.94
N ALA A 31 -1.85 16.28 -3.75
CA ALA A 31 -0.54 16.92 -3.57
C ALA A 31 0.52 16.01 -2.94
N ASP A 32 0.13 14.92 -2.29
CA ASP A 32 0.99 14.02 -1.53
C ASP A 32 0.80 12.58 -2.02
N ALA A 33 1.85 12.05 -2.65
CA ALA A 33 1.83 10.73 -3.28
C ALA A 33 1.76 9.59 -2.24
N ASP A 34 2.41 9.74 -1.08
CA ASP A 34 2.40 8.74 -0.02
C ASP A 34 1.02 8.69 0.64
N TYR A 35 0.41 9.86 0.86
CA TYR A 35 -0.96 9.96 1.32
C TYR A 35 -1.95 9.35 0.31
N ALA A 36 -1.77 9.65 -0.99
CA ALA A 36 -2.59 9.09 -2.04
C ALA A 36 -2.50 7.55 -2.10
N ASP A 37 -1.30 6.99 -2.03
CA ASP A 37 -1.11 5.54 -2.02
C ASP A 37 -1.78 4.89 -0.81
N ALA A 38 -1.55 5.43 0.39
CA ALA A 38 -2.13 4.91 1.62
C ALA A 38 -3.66 4.92 1.61
N MET A 39 -4.28 6.02 1.14
CA MET A 39 -5.73 6.15 1.07
C MET A 39 -6.35 5.23 0.03
N LEU A 40 -5.78 5.17 -1.17
CA LEU A 40 -6.27 4.30 -2.23
C LEU A 40 -6.15 2.82 -1.83
N ARG A 41 -5.05 2.45 -1.16
CA ARG A 41 -4.88 1.11 -0.59
C ARG A 41 -5.92 0.79 0.48
N ALA A 42 -6.25 1.74 1.34
CA ALA A 42 -7.31 1.55 2.34
C ALA A 42 -8.69 1.35 1.67
N VAL A 43 -9.00 2.12 0.63
CA VAL A 43 -10.26 1.99 -0.12
C VAL A 43 -10.36 0.65 -0.85
N GLU A 44 -9.26 0.14 -1.40
CA GLU A 44 -9.22 -1.17 -2.08
C GLU A 44 -9.56 -2.36 -1.19
N ASN A 45 -9.34 -2.22 0.12
CA ASN A 45 -9.67 -3.26 1.09
C ASN A 45 -11.13 -3.20 1.56
N LEU A 46 -11.93 -2.25 1.05
CA LEU A 46 -13.35 -2.17 1.34
C LEU A 46 -14.13 -3.19 0.47
N PRO A 47 -15.24 -3.76 0.97
CA PRO A 47 -16.06 -4.73 0.25
C PRO A 47 -17.01 -4.05 -0.76
N ASP A 48 -16.50 -3.16 -1.61
CA ASP A 48 -17.25 -2.45 -2.65
C ASP A 48 -16.45 -2.42 -3.96
N GLU A 49 -16.82 -3.29 -4.90
CA GLU A 49 -16.15 -3.43 -6.19
C GLU A 49 -16.07 -2.12 -6.98
N THR A 50 -17.10 -1.28 -6.91
CA THR A 50 -17.13 0.00 -7.64
C THR A 50 -16.08 0.96 -7.08
N LEU A 51 -15.88 0.95 -5.76
CA LEU A 51 -14.83 1.73 -5.11
C LEU A 51 -13.42 1.22 -5.43
N VAL A 52 -13.23 -0.10 -5.48
CA VAL A 52 -11.94 -0.70 -5.86
C VAL A 52 -11.55 -0.28 -7.28
N LEU A 53 -12.49 -0.37 -8.23
CA LEU A 53 -12.26 0.06 -9.62
C LEU A 53 -11.93 1.55 -9.70
N LEU A 54 -12.66 2.40 -8.96
CA LEU A 54 -12.40 3.83 -8.92
C LEU A 54 -11.02 4.15 -8.32
N ALA A 55 -10.60 3.43 -7.28
CA ALA A 55 -9.30 3.58 -6.67
C ALA A 55 -8.17 3.21 -7.65
N MET A 56 -8.34 2.12 -8.40
CA MET A 56 -7.40 1.70 -9.46
C MET A 56 -7.28 2.75 -10.58
N THR A 57 -8.39 3.32 -11.04
CA THR A 57 -8.38 4.40 -12.05
C THR A 57 -7.62 5.62 -11.54
N LEU A 58 -7.83 6.01 -10.28
CA LEU A 58 -7.11 7.13 -9.67
C LEU A 58 -5.62 6.83 -9.47
N ARG A 59 -5.24 5.59 -9.12
CA ARG A 59 -3.82 5.20 -9.08
C ARG A 59 -3.15 5.35 -10.42
N ASP A 60 -3.81 4.95 -11.52
CA ASP A 60 -3.27 5.10 -12.87
C ASP A 60 -3.08 6.58 -13.22
N LYS A 61 -4.12 7.40 -12.99
CA LYS A 61 -4.10 8.85 -13.23
C LYS A 61 -3.04 9.58 -12.39
N PHE A 62 -2.74 9.10 -11.19
CA PHE A 62 -1.67 9.63 -10.34
C PHE A 62 -0.28 9.03 -10.64
N GLY A 63 -0.18 8.05 -11.55
CA GLY A 63 1.07 7.38 -11.87
C GLY A 63 1.58 6.42 -10.76
N LEU A 64 0.70 6.03 -9.83
CA LEU A 64 1.05 5.20 -8.68
C LEU A 64 1.11 3.69 -9.02
N LEU A 65 0.57 3.26 -10.16
CA LEU A 65 0.64 1.85 -10.60
C LEU A 65 2.06 1.40 -10.97
N ALA A 66 2.94 2.33 -11.36
CA ALA A 66 4.33 2.02 -11.69
C ALA A 66 5.22 1.87 -10.45
N ALA A 67 4.78 2.40 -9.30
CA ALA A 67 5.46 2.25 -8.02
C ALA A 67 5.04 0.93 -7.38
N ARG A 68 5.62 -0.18 -7.84
CA ARG A 68 5.71 -1.39 -7.02
C ARG A 68 6.96 -1.24 -6.15
N PRO A 69 6.88 -0.74 -4.89
CA PRO A 69 7.89 -1.13 -3.95
C PRO A 69 7.73 -2.64 -3.81
N VAL A 70 8.78 -3.37 -4.18
CA VAL A 70 8.98 -4.72 -3.68
C VAL A 70 8.78 -4.62 -2.18
N SER A 71 7.70 -5.22 -1.67
CA SER A 71 7.52 -5.41 -0.25
C SER A 71 8.83 -5.96 0.28
N ALA A 72 9.56 -5.17 1.07
CA ALA A 72 10.55 -5.70 1.97
C ALA A 72 9.76 -6.49 3.02
N ALA A 73 9.28 -7.66 2.60
CA ALA A 73 8.85 -8.71 3.49
C ALA A 73 10.07 -8.99 4.39
N GLU A 74 9.93 -8.58 5.64
CA GLU A 74 10.50 -9.22 6.81
C GLU A 74 11.74 -10.08 6.52
N ALA A 75 12.91 -9.46 6.52
CA ALA A 75 14.12 -10.18 6.93
C ALA A 75 14.02 -10.37 8.44
N VAL A 76 13.21 -11.36 8.85
CA VAL A 76 13.26 -11.96 10.18
C VAL A 76 14.71 -12.38 10.44
N SER A 77 15.21 -11.99 11.61
CA SER A 77 16.50 -12.33 12.19
C SER A 77 17.07 -13.68 11.75
N ALA A 78 18.28 -13.64 11.19
CA ALA A 78 19.21 -14.74 11.31
C ALA A 78 20.34 -14.29 12.26
N GLU A 79 20.12 -14.52 13.55
CA GLU A 79 21.20 -14.63 14.53
C GLU A 79 22.22 -15.65 14.00
N PRO A 80 23.52 -15.33 13.91
CA PRO A 80 24.50 -16.36 13.58
C PRO A 80 24.63 -17.31 14.78
N ALA A 81 24.14 -18.54 14.60
CA ALA A 81 24.31 -19.63 15.55
C ALA A 81 25.80 -19.77 15.96
N PRO A 82 26.09 -20.04 17.25
CA PRO A 82 27.46 -20.15 17.71
C PRO A 82 28.15 -21.35 17.04
N ALA A 83 29.37 -21.12 16.55
CA ALA A 83 30.20 -22.13 15.91
C ALA A 83 30.39 -23.35 16.83
N ALA A 84 29.75 -24.46 16.46
CA ALA A 84 29.98 -25.76 17.08
C ALA A 84 31.46 -26.16 16.88
N ARG A 85 32.26 -26.05 17.92
CA ARG A 85 33.61 -26.62 17.99
C ARG A 85 33.49 -28.14 18.04
N TYR A 86 33.62 -28.77 16.88
CA TYR A 86 33.86 -30.21 16.79
C TYR A 86 35.18 -30.56 17.49
N MET A 87 35.10 -31.06 18.72
CA MET A 87 36.17 -31.88 19.30
C MET A 87 35.74 -33.34 19.23
N LEU A 88 36.02 -33.99 18.11
CA LEU A 88 35.85 -35.43 17.95
C LEU A 88 37.22 -36.07 17.67
N GLY A 89 37.86 -36.51 18.75
CA GLY A 89 38.71 -37.69 18.84
C GLY A 89 39.86 -37.86 17.84
N ALA A 90 41.08 -37.48 18.26
CA ALA A 90 42.26 -38.25 17.89
C ALA A 90 42.39 -39.44 18.86
N ARG A 91 41.89 -40.56 18.36
CA ARG A 91 42.09 -41.97 18.71
C ARG A 91 43.57 -42.37 18.90
N SER A 92 43.75 -43.29 19.87
CA SER A 92 44.86 -44.25 20.09
C SER A 92 46.12 -43.75 20.80
#